data_AF-A0A263DNA4-F1
#
_entry.id   AF-A0A263DNA4-F1
#
_cell.length_a   1.000
_cell.length_b   1.000
_cell.length_c   1.000
_cell.angle_alpha   90.00
_cell.angle_beta   90.00
_cell.angle_gamma   90.00
#
_symmetry.space_group_name_H-M   'P 1'
#
loop_
_entity.id
_entity.type
_entity.pdbx_description
1 polymer ?
#
loop_
_entity_poly.entity_id
_entity_poly.type
_entity_poly.pdbx_seq_one_letter_code
_entity_poly.pdbx_strand_id
1 'polypeptide(L)'
;MRLEPHALPVMRTAFEEAISEVQAHVTRLGRIGFIPDAWLGDPVSATVQEHYNAAVMEAADGPYAALVAYEAELVRIRDSLQLMEDHYRRTEGDNAARWGRM
;
A
#
# COMPACT_ATOMS: atom_id res chain seq x y z
N MET A 1 20.42 4.97 -9.72
CA MET A 1 20.15 3.51 -9.71
C MET A 1 19.45 3.18 -11.02
N ARG A 2 20.03 2.31 -11.87
CA ARG A 2 19.44 1.95 -13.18
C ARG A 2 18.75 0.59 -12.97
N LEU A 3 17.44 0.55 -13.08
CA LEU A 3 16.68 -0.70 -12.97
C LEU A 3 16.78 -1.44 -14.29
N GLU A 4 17.17 -2.71 -14.23
CA GLU A 4 17.26 -3.57 -15.42
C GLU A 4 15.84 -3.94 -15.89
N PRO A 5 15.49 -3.76 -17.18
CA PRO A 5 14.12 -3.97 -17.66
C PRO A 5 13.54 -5.37 -17.37
N HIS A 6 14.40 -6.39 -17.39
CA HIS A 6 14.00 -7.78 -17.12
C HIS A 6 13.61 -8.04 -15.65
N ALA A 7 14.02 -7.16 -14.73
CA ALA A 7 13.68 -7.27 -13.31
C ALA A 7 12.34 -6.58 -12.97
N LEU A 8 11.81 -5.73 -13.86
CA LEU A 8 10.57 -4.97 -13.63
C LEU A 8 9.36 -5.89 -13.39
N PRO A 9 9.13 -6.97 -14.16
CA PRO A 9 7.98 -7.85 -13.92
C PRO A 9 8.04 -8.53 -12.54
N VAL A 10 9.22 -9.00 -12.13
CA VAL A 10 9.42 -9.66 -10.84
C VAL A 10 9.18 -8.68 -9.69
N MET A 11 9.72 -7.46 -9.78
CA MET A 11 9.47 -6.42 -8.80
C MET A 11 7.98 -6.06 -8.74
N ARG A 12 7.30 -5.92 -9.89
CA ARG A 12 5.87 -5.62 -9.92
C ARG A 12 5.06 -6.68 -9.19
N THR A 13 5.33 -7.97 -9.45
CA THR A 13 4.67 -9.07 -8.74
C THR A 13 4.93 -9.01 -7.23
N ALA A 14 6.17 -8.77 -6.79
CA ALA A 14 6.48 -8.64 -5.37
C ALA A 14 5.73 -7.46 -4.70
N PHE A 15 5.58 -6.33 -5.39
CA PHE A 15 4.76 -5.21 -4.90
C PHE A 15 3.27 -5.54 -4.89
N GLU A 16 2.75 -6.25 -5.90
CA GLU A 16 1.35 -6.69 -5.94
C GLU A 16 1.02 -7.62 -4.77
N GLU A 17 1.91 -8.57 -4.46
CA GLU A 17 1.77 -9.46 -3.29
C GLU A 17 1.80 -8.68 -1.98
N ALA A 18 2.78 -7.79 -1.81
CA ALA A 18 2.92 -6.97 -0.61
C ALA A 18 1.71 -6.03 -0.42
N ILE A 19 1.21 -5.41 -1.50
CA ILE A 19 -0.01 -4.58 -1.47
C ILE A 19 -1.20 -5.42 -1.03
N SER A 20 -1.38 -6.61 -1.62
CA SER A 20 -2.50 -7.49 -1.28
C SER A 20 -2.50 -7.89 0.20
N GLU A 21 -1.32 -8.19 0.75
CA GLU A 21 -1.18 -8.55 2.16
C GLU A 21 -1.49 -7.35 3.08
N VAL A 22 -0.86 -6.20 2.82
CA VAL A 22 -1.05 -4.98 3.63
C VAL A 22 -2.51 -4.53 3.58
N GLN A 23 -3.11 -4.49 2.39
CA GLN A 23 -4.50 -4.08 2.20
C GLN A 23 -5.47 -4.96 2.97
N ALA A 24 -5.25 -6.29 2.99
CA ALA A 24 -6.07 -7.21 3.77
C ALA A 24 -5.99 -6.91 5.27
N HIS A 25 -4.79 -6.63 5.79
CA HIS A 25 -4.58 -6.30 7.20
C HIS A 25 -5.16 -4.93 7.56
N VAL A 26 -4.93 -3.89 6.75
CA VAL A 26 -5.46 -2.53 6.97
C VAL A 26 -6.98 -2.53 6.92
N THR A 27 -7.58 -3.23 5.95
CA THR A 27 -9.04 -3.36 5.84
C THR A 27 -9.63 -4.08 7.04
N ARG A 28 -8.99 -5.18 7.49
CA ARG A 28 -9.44 -5.91 8.67
C ARG A 28 -9.33 -5.03 9.92
N LEU A 29 -8.20 -4.37 10.11
CA LEU A 29 -7.95 -3.50 11.26
C LEU A 29 -8.95 -2.34 11.31
N GLY A 30 -9.30 -1.73 10.17
CA GLY A 30 -10.34 -0.69 10.14
C GLY A 30 -11.73 -1.17 10.59
N ARG A 31 -11.99 -2.48 10.56
CA ARG A 31 -13.26 -3.08 11.01
C ARG A 31 -13.25 -3.54 12.45
N ILE A 32 -12.12 -4.09 12.92
CA ILE A 32 -12.03 -4.75 14.24
C ILE A 32 -11.12 -4.03 15.23
N GLY A 33 -10.41 -2.99 14.78
CA GLY A 33 -9.41 -2.28 15.57
C GLY A 33 -10.02 -1.40 16.64
N PHE A 34 -11.25 -0.91 16.46
CA PHE A 34 -11.94 -0.12 17.47
C PHE A 34 -12.29 -0.98 18.69
N ILE A 35 -12.05 -0.43 19.88
CA ILE A 35 -12.60 -0.98 21.13
C ILE A 35 -14.05 -0.51 21.21
N PRO A 36 -15.05 -1.41 21.09
CA PRO A 36 -16.45 -1.02 20.97
C PRO A 36 -17.03 -0.50 22.29
N ASP A 37 -16.61 -1.08 23.41
CA ASP A 37 -17.13 -0.76 24.75
C ASP A 37 -16.05 -0.95 25.83
N ALA A 38 -16.26 -0.30 26.98
CA ALA A 38 -15.49 -0.50 28.20
C ALA A 38 -15.61 -1.96 28.69
N TRP A 39 -14.53 -2.74 28.57
CA TRP A 39 -14.57 -4.18 28.79
C TRP A 39 -14.85 -4.62 30.24
N LEU A 40 -14.69 -3.71 31.21
CA LEU A 40 -15.05 -3.93 32.62
C LEU A 40 -16.30 -3.16 33.05
N GLY A 41 -16.87 -2.33 32.17
CA GLY A 41 -17.97 -1.43 32.51
C GLY A 41 -17.61 -0.39 33.58
N ASP A 42 -16.31 -0.15 33.79
CA ASP A 42 -15.81 0.79 34.79
C ASP A 42 -15.26 2.08 34.13
N PRO A 43 -15.08 3.17 34.90
CA PRO A 43 -14.57 4.42 34.35
C PRO A 43 -13.16 4.34 33.76
N VAL A 44 -12.33 3.39 34.24
CA VAL A 44 -10.94 3.24 33.78
C VAL A 44 -10.92 2.63 32.39
N SER A 45 -11.64 1.54 32.18
CA SER A 45 -11.80 0.87 30.89
C SER A 45 -12.50 1.77 29.86
N ALA A 46 -13.45 2.61 30.30
CA ALA A 46 -14.03 3.66 29.44
C ALA A 46 -12.99 4.68 28.99
N THR A 47 -12.18 5.20 29.93
CA THR A 47 -11.10 6.16 29.61
C THR A 47 -10.08 5.56 28.64
N VAL A 48 -9.71 4.29 28.84
CA VAL A 48 -8.77 3.60 27.95
C VAL A 48 -9.37 3.37 26.57
N GLN A 49 -10.64 2.94 26.49
CA GLN A 49 -11.35 2.79 25.22
C GLN A 49 -11.32 4.10 24.42
N GLU A 50 -11.76 5.20 25.04
CA GLU A 50 -11.82 6.52 24.41
C GLU A 50 -10.44 6.97 23.94
N HIS A 51 -9.44 6.88 24.83
CA HIS A 51 -8.08 7.30 24.51
C HIS A 51 -7.47 6.46 23.39
N TYR A 52 -7.65 5.14 23.43
CA TYR A 52 -7.14 4.24 22.40
C TYR A 52 -7.80 4.54 21.04
N ASN A 53 -9.13 4.61 20.98
CA ASN A 53 -9.82 4.85 19.71
C ASN A 53 -9.41 6.19 19.11
N ALA A 54 -9.35 7.24 19.93
CA ALA A 54 -8.94 8.58 19.50
C ALA A 54 -7.47 8.60 19.00
N ALA A 55 -6.53 8.04 19.76
CA ALA A 55 -5.10 8.15 19.46
C ALA A 55 -4.63 7.15 18.40
N VAL A 56 -5.22 5.95 18.36
CA VAL A 56 -4.74 4.85 17.51
C VAL A 56 -5.52 4.73 16.21
N MET A 57 -6.86 4.79 16.30
CA MET A 57 -7.75 4.51 15.17
C MET A 57 -8.22 5.77 14.43
N GLU A 58 -8.42 6.88 15.15
CA GLU A 58 -9.06 8.08 14.60
C GLU A 58 -8.07 9.22 14.30
N ALA A 59 -6.96 9.32 15.04
CA ALA A 59 -5.97 10.38 14.84
C ALA A 59 -5.43 10.38 13.40
N ALA A 60 -5.42 11.55 12.78
CA ALA A 60 -5.00 11.73 11.38
C ALA A 60 -3.51 11.41 11.17
N ASP A 61 -2.68 11.59 12.19
CA ASP A 61 -1.27 11.22 12.25
C ASP A 61 -1.05 9.97 13.14
N GLY A 62 -2.13 9.27 13.48
CA GLY A 62 -2.11 8.08 14.31
C GLY A 62 -1.59 6.84 13.60
N PRO A 63 -1.29 5.77 14.34
CA PRO A 63 -0.84 4.49 13.82
C PRO A 63 -1.69 3.93 12.68
N TYR A 64 -3.02 3.95 12.80
CA TYR A 64 -3.88 3.44 11.73
C TYR A 64 -3.77 4.27 10.44
N ALA A 65 -3.78 5.60 10.57
CA ALA A 65 -3.58 6.51 9.43
C ALA A 65 -2.21 6.32 8.77
N ALA A 66 -1.15 6.06 9.55
CA ALA A 66 0.17 5.77 9.02
C ALA A 66 0.21 4.46 8.20
N LEU A 67 -0.52 3.42 8.62
CA LEU A 67 -0.64 2.17 7.86
C LEU A 67 -1.41 2.37 6.54
N VAL A 68 -2.49 3.15 6.56
CA VAL A 68 -3.25 3.52 5.35
C VAL A 68 -2.36 4.31 4.38
N ALA A 69 -1.57 5.26 4.90
CA ALA A 69 -0.62 6.02 4.08
C ALA A 69 0.43 5.09 3.47
N TYR A 70 0.99 4.16 4.25
CA TYR A 70 1.96 3.18 3.77
C TYR A 70 1.40 2.29 2.65
N GLU A 71 0.16 1.81 2.77
CA GLU A 71 -0.53 1.09 1.70
C GLU A 71 -0.59 1.95 0.41
N ALA A 72 -1.00 3.21 0.53
CA ALA A 72 -1.05 4.13 -0.59
C ALA A 72 0.33 4.34 -1.23
N GLU A 73 1.40 4.42 -0.43
CA GLU A 73 2.77 4.52 -0.95
C GLU A 73 3.17 3.31 -1.78
N LEU A 74 2.87 2.09 -1.31
CA LEU A 74 3.16 0.88 -2.08
C LEU A 74 2.42 0.87 -3.41
N VAL A 75 1.16 1.29 -3.43
CA VAL A 75 0.36 1.45 -4.66
C VAL A 75 1.01 2.44 -5.62
N ARG A 76 1.47 3.60 -5.14
CA ARG A 76 2.15 4.60 -5.98
C ARG A 76 3.45 4.07 -6.57
N ILE A 77 4.20 3.27 -5.82
CA ILE A 77 5.44 2.65 -6.30
C ILE A 77 5.12 1.64 -7.41
N ARG A 78 4.14 0.74 -7.21
CA ARG A 78 3.68 -0.20 -8.25
C ARG A 78 3.27 0.52 -9.53
N ASP A 79 2.47 1.58 -9.42
CA ASP A 79 1.98 2.32 -10.59
C ASP A 79 3.12 3.02 -11.34
N SER A 80 4.13 3.50 -10.61
CA SER A 80 5.35 4.06 -11.19
C SER A 80 6.16 2.99 -11.94
N LEU A 81 6.27 1.78 -11.39
CA LEU A 81 6.93 0.64 -12.06
C LEU A 81 6.19 0.24 -13.35
N GLN A 82 4.85 0.22 -13.32
CA GLN A 82 4.04 -0.06 -14.51
C GLN A 82 4.28 0.98 -15.61
N LEU A 83 4.28 2.27 -15.26
CA LEU A 83 4.55 3.35 -16.20
C LEU A 83 5.94 3.23 -16.85
N MET A 84 6.95 2.83 -16.05
CA MET A 84 8.29 2.58 -16.56
C MET A 84 8.33 1.40 -17.53
N GLU A 85 7.67 0.28 -17.21
CA GLU A 85 7.59 -0.90 -18.09
C GLU A 85 6.91 -0.55 -19.43
N ASP A 86 5.78 0.17 -19.38
CA ASP A 86 5.04 0.61 -20.57
C ASP A 86 5.91 1.50 -21.47
N HIS A 87 6.71 2.39 -20.87
CA HIS A 87 7.65 3.23 -21.59
C HIS A 87 8.73 2.39 -22.29
N TYR A 88 9.35 1.44 -21.58
CA TYR A 88 10.35 0.54 -22.16
C TYR A 88 9.80 -0.23 -23.35
N ARG A 89 8.63 -0.87 -23.17
CA ARG A 89 7.98 -1.68 -24.21
C ARG A 89 7.67 -0.86 -25.46
N ARG A 90 7.23 0.39 -25.29
CA ARG A 90 6.94 1.30 -26.41
C ARG A 90 8.23 1.67 -27.17
N THR A 91 9.29 2.08 -26.47
CA THR A 91 10.57 2.44 -27.10
C THR A 91 11.24 1.26 -27.81
N GLU A 92 11.17 0.05 -27.26
CA GLU A 92 11.76 -1.14 -27.88
C GLU A 92 10.92 -1.62 -29.08
N GLY A 93 9.58 -1.57 -28.97
CA GLY A 93 8.67 -1.84 -30.08
C GLY A 93 8.84 -0.88 -31.25
N ASP A 94 9.03 0.41 -30.97
CA ASP A 94 9.29 1.43 -32.00
C ASP A 94 10.64 1.22 -32.71
N ASN A 95 11.67 0.78 -31.99
CA ASN A 95 12.98 0.44 -32.56
C ASN A 95 12.92 -0.83 -33.41
N ALA A 96 12.25 -1.89 -32.94
CA ALA A 96 12.05 -3.11 -33.71
C ALA A 96 11.25 -2.87 -35.00
N ALA A 97 10.23 -2.01 -34.96
CA ALA A 97 9.42 -1.63 -36.13
C ALA A 97 10.18 -0.75 -37.13
N ARG A 98 11.21 -0.02 -36.69
CA ARG A 98 12.11 0.76 -37.55
C ARG A 98 13.18 -0.10 -38.21
N TRP A 99 13.72 -1.10 -37.53
CA TRP A 99 14.73 -2.00 -38.09
C TRP A 99 14.17 -3.17 -38.90
N GLY A 100 12.93 -3.60 -38.64
CA GLY A 100 12.24 -4.59 -39.49
C GLY A 100 11.74 -4.05 -40.84
N ARG A 101 12.00 -2.76 -41.14
CA ARG A 101 11.64 -2.10 -42.41
C ARG A 101 12.85 -1.71 -43.29
N MET A 102 14.04 -2.21 -42.96
CA MET A 102 15.18 -2.28 -43.90
C MET A 102 15.33 -3.70 -44.42
#